data_AF-A0A7W6HL34-F1
#
_entry.id   AF-A0A7W6HL34-F1
#
_cell.length_a   1.000
_cell.length_b   1.000
_cell.length_c   1.000
_cell.angle_alpha   90.00
_cell.angle_beta   90.00
_cell.angle_gamma   90.00
#
_symmetry.space_group_name_H-M   'P 1'
#
loop_
_entity.id
_entity.type
_entity.pdbx_description
1 polymer ?
#
loop_
_entity_poly.entity_id
_entity_poly.type
_entity_poly.pdbx_seq_one_letter_code
_entity_poly.pdbx_strand_id
1 'polypeptide(L)'
;MDQVTQQNAAMVEETSAASAKCEAPLGAQSGRSRRRPLRHRILNSRLHQGIDFQCCRLLKNMPEREESAVKSNLSYSRNILAMEDKELEVFVHRCVARQIKKYPDHHIFGNANDLGRDAVGFRTLNRHDSDWDNYQCKMLSQRVNDAMIHEEIAKILFHASEGAFTPPAAYFFVAPKGFNRKAEKLLFSPSSFKQQMIGEWDARCAKRIRRGPPVVLTDKLRAVIEAYEFQNIAGIDLPKILTMDDINLVLADAFGDDPGEAPSGVVPTDISANETYVQQLIGIYSDSEGQPFANAAEVLRHASHGPDLTMQRRRYFEADAFRRHFRDNIDVQHIEKFTDEVLYGVFDVHSQATGLGQVRNVMSAAGSLPVSGIFGRHNRASILVKQGTCHHLANDGVMPWKR
;
A
#
# COMPACT_ATOMS: atom_id res chain seq x y z
N MET A 1 53.99 6.29 -36.86
CA MET A 1 54.51 4.90 -36.81
C MET A 1 53.31 4.00 -36.50
N ASP A 2 52.36 3.83 -37.41
CA ASP A 2 52.41 3.35 -38.82
C ASP A 2 52.57 1.83 -38.85
N GLN A 3 51.87 1.05 -39.68
CA GLN A 3 51.19 1.34 -40.96
C GLN A 3 49.68 0.92 -40.89
N VAL A 4 48.70 1.45 -41.66
CA VAL A 4 48.58 1.82 -43.10
C VAL A 4 48.53 0.60 -44.04
N THR A 5 47.67 0.44 -45.07
CA THR A 5 46.35 0.98 -45.49
C THR A 5 45.90 0.17 -46.74
N GLN A 6 44.60 -0.04 -46.98
CA GLN A 6 43.87 -0.08 -48.29
C GLN A 6 42.46 -0.74 -48.09
N GLN A 7 41.30 -0.26 -48.59
CA GLN A 7 40.86 0.19 -49.94
C GLN A 7 40.65 -0.98 -50.93
N ASN A 8 39.66 -1.04 -51.85
CA ASN A 8 38.49 -0.21 -52.22
C ASN A 8 37.45 -1.16 -52.91
N ALA A 9 36.11 -1.01 -52.84
CA ALA A 9 35.18 0.01 -53.37
C ALA A 9 34.81 -0.12 -54.89
N ALA A 10 33.61 0.37 -55.28
CA ALA A 10 32.98 0.37 -56.63
C ALA A 10 32.41 -0.99 -57.15
N MET A 11 31.36 -1.10 -57.99
CA MET A 11 30.30 -0.19 -58.52
C MET A 11 29.06 -1.05 -58.97
N VAL A 12 27.78 -0.61 -58.94
CA VAL A 12 26.98 0.12 -59.99
C VAL A 12 26.93 -0.63 -61.34
N GLU A 13 25.82 -0.86 -62.09
CA GLU A 13 24.64 -0.07 -62.60
C GLU A 13 23.42 -1.06 -62.83
N GLU A 14 22.14 -0.80 -63.17
CA GLU A 14 21.27 0.41 -63.35
C GLU A 14 19.70 0.07 -63.36
N THR A 15 18.91 0.81 -64.17
CA THR A 15 17.49 0.81 -64.66
C THR A 15 16.66 -0.50 -64.82
N SER A 16 15.32 -0.51 -65.02
CA SER A 16 14.14 0.44 -64.98
C SER A 16 12.82 -0.40 -64.91
N ALA A 17 11.53 -0.01 -65.05
CA ALA A 17 10.71 1.19 -65.38
C ALA A 17 9.23 0.93 -64.84
N ALA A 18 8.10 1.48 -65.33
CA ALA A 18 7.53 2.84 -65.33
C ALA A 18 6.00 2.80 -65.73
N SER A 19 5.15 3.73 -65.22
CA SER A 19 3.73 3.99 -65.65
C SER A 19 2.65 2.90 -65.37
N ALA A 20 1.33 3.14 -65.32
CA ALA A 20 0.47 4.35 -65.43
C ALA A 20 -0.86 4.19 -64.60
N LYS A 21 -1.40 5.23 -63.94
CA LYS A 21 -2.57 6.09 -64.29
C LYS A 21 -4.03 5.57 -64.09
N CYS A 22 -4.89 6.49 -63.59
CA CYS A 22 -6.36 6.61 -63.78
C CYS A 22 -7.26 5.54 -63.10
N GLU A 23 -8.53 5.79 -62.73
CA GLU A 23 -9.35 7.04 -62.71
C GLU A 23 -10.52 6.95 -61.70
N ALA A 24 -11.26 8.05 -61.48
CA ALA A 24 -12.50 8.07 -60.67
C ALA A 24 -13.53 9.12 -61.14
N PRO A 25 -14.80 8.72 -61.36
CA PRO A 25 -15.97 9.60 -61.39
C PRO A 25 -17.13 9.09 -60.48
N LEU A 26 -18.24 9.80 -60.19
CA LEU A 26 -18.56 11.23 -59.96
C LEU A 26 -20.07 11.27 -59.56
N GLY A 27 -20.52 12.31 -58.83
CA GLY A 27 -21.95 12.53 -58.48
C GLY A 27 -22.13 12.97 -57.02
N ALA A 28 -22.42 14.23 -56.65
CA ALA A 28 -23.48 15.17 -57.08
C ALA A 28 -24.89 14.81 -56.52
N GLN A 29 -25.69 15.72 -55.94
CA GLN A 29 -25.50 17.17 -55.75
C GLN A 29 -26.45 17.79 -54.70
N SER A 30 -25.97 18.84 -53.99
CA SER A 30 -26.76 19.97 -53.43
C SER A 30 -27.81 19.74 -52.31
N GLY A 31 -28.22 20.83 -51.62
CA GLY A 31 -29.39 20.81 -50.72
C GLY A 31 -29.28 21.57 -49.37
N ARG A 32 -29.10 22.91 -49.37
CA ARG A 32 -29.22 23.73 -48.13
C ARG A 32 -30.60 24.39 -48.02
N SER A 33 -31.31 24.18 -46.92
CA SER A 33 -32.30 25.15 -46.39
C SER A 33 -32.47 25.02 -44.87
N ARG A 34 -33.28 25.88 -44.24
CA ARG A 34 -33.29 26.17 -42.79
C ARG A 34 -34.69 26.08 -42.15
N ARG A 35 -34.67 25.93 -40.80
CA ARG A 35 -35.67 26.36 -39.78
C ARG A 35 -36.90 25.48 -39.45
N ARG A 36 -36.73 24.80 -38.30
CA ARG A 36 -37.59 24.84 -37.09
C ARG A 36 -38.92 24.04 -37.09
N PRO A 37 -39.47 23.73 -35.87
CA PRO A 37 -40.10 22.43 -35.64
C PRO A 37 -41.60 22.50 -35.29
N LEU A 38 -42.24 21.32 -35.28
CA LEU A 38 -43.53 21.10 -34.61
C LEU A 38 -43.42 19.99 -33.55
N ARG A 39 -44.30 20.09 -32.55
CA ARG A 39 -44.37 19.19 -31.39
C ARG A 39 -45.20 17.95 -31.74
N HIS A 40 -44.90 16.81 -31.11
CA HIS A 40 -45.89 15.76 -30.91
C HIS A 40 -46.03 15.38 -29.44
N ARG A 41 -47.28 15.19 -29.00
CA ARG A 41 -47.61 14.61 -27.69
C ARG A 41 -47.62 13.08 -27.81
N ILE A 42 -46.94 12.45 -26.86
CA ILE A 42 -47.30 11.24 -26.11
C ILE A 42 -48.46 10.40 -26.69
N LEU A 43 -48.15 9.13 -27.00
CA LEU A 43 -49.06 8.02 -26.71
C LEU A 43 -48.23 6.82 -26.25
N ASN A 44 -48.60 6.20 -25.12
CA ASN A 44 -47.86 5.10 -24.52
C ASN A 44 -48.30 3.75 -25.09
N SER A 45 -47.35 2.90 -25.43
CA SER A 45 -47.48 1.44 -25.33
C SER A 45 -46.41 0.91 -24.37
N ARG A 46 -46.71 -0.19 -23.68
CA ARG A 46 -45.85 -0.80 -22.63
C ARG A 46 -45.10 -2.02 -23.17
N LEU A 47 -44.21 -2.55 -22.31
CA LEU A 47 -43.40 -3.77 -22.46
C LEU A 47 -42.10 -3.54 -23.27
N HIS A 48 -40.89 -3.75 -22.75
CA HIS A 48 -40.47 -4.47 -21.52
C HIS A 48 -39.58 -3.64 -20.58
N GLN A 49 -39.62 -4.00 -19.30
CA GLN A 49 -38.60 -3.72 -18.28
C GLN A 49 -37.58 -4.89 -18.26
N GLY A 50 -36.35 -4.75 -17.76
CA GLY A 50 -35.65 -3.55 -17.28
C GLY A 50 -34.52 -3.92 -16.31
N ILE A 51 -33.30 -3.43 -16.55
CA ILE A 51 -32.12 -3.62 -15.67
C ILE A 51 -31.25 -2.34 -15.67
N ASP A 52 -31.71 -1.25 -15.01
CA ASP A 52 -30.80 -0.15 -14.60
C ASP A 52 -31.35 0.85 -13.55
N PHE A 53 -32.09 0.40 -12.53
CA PHE A 53 -32.64 1.32 -11.49
C PHE A 53 -32.53 0.85 -10.04
N GLN A 54 -31.86 -0.29 -9.78
CA GLN A 54 -31.74 -0.87 -8.44
C GLN A 54 -30.56 -0.24 -7.64
N CYS A 55 -29.39 -0.07 -8.27
CA CYS A 55 -28.18 0.43 -7.60
C CYS A 55 -28.36 1.85 -7.02
N CYS A 56 -28.93 2.77 -7.79
CA CYS A 56 -29.21 4.15 -7.35
C CYS A 56 -30.30 4.27 -6.26
N ARG A 57 -30.95 3.15 -5.88
CA ARG A 57 -31.93 3.11 -4.78
C ARG A 57 -31.37 2.52 -3.49
N LEU A 58 -30.41 1.59 -3.57
CA LEU A 58 -29.77 0.97 -2.40
C LEU A 58 -28.92 1.98 -1.61
N LEU A 59 -28.21 2.88 -2.31
CA LEU A 59 -27.38 3.95 -1.72
C LEU A 59 -28.15 4.95 -0.82
N LYS A 60 -29.49 4.90 -0.75
CA LYS A 60 -30.28 5.83 0.07
C LYS A 60 -30.61 5.36 1.48
N ASN A 61 -30.36 4.09 1.79
CA ASN A 61 -30.74 3.46 3.06
C ASN A 61 -29.55 2.77 3.78
N MET A 62 -28.32 3.00 3.35
CA MET A 62 -27.13 2.45 4.02
C MET A 62 -26.74 3.33 5.23
N PRO A 63 -26.32 2.74 6.37
CA PRO A 63 -25.81 3.51 7.49
C PRO A 63 -24.52 4.24 7.11
N GLU A 64 -24.31 5.44 7.67
CA GLU A 64 -23.25 6.38 7.25
C GLU A 64 -21.83 5.76 7.26
N ARG A 65 -21.57 4.80 8.15
CA ARG A 65 -20.29 4.07 8.21
C ARG A 65 -20.04 3.22 6.95
N GLU A 66 -21.06 2.56 6.44
CA GLU A 66 -20.97 1.76 5.20
C GLU A 66 -20.90 2.67 3.97
N GLU A 67 -21.64 3.78 3.93
CA GLU A 67 -21.53 4.73 2.82
C GLU A 67 -20.14 5.39 2.78
N SER A 68 -19.54 5.67 3.95
CA SER A 68 -18.15 6.13 4.06
C SER A 68 -17.17 5.06 3.58
N ALA A 69 -17.30 3.81 4.03
CA ALA A 69 -16.47 2.68 3.60
C ALA A 69 -16.58 2.36 2.09
N VAL A 70 -17.72 2.64 1.46
CA VAL A 70 -17.90 2.50 0.00
C VAL A 70 -17.25 3.68 -0.75
N LYS A 71 -17.40 4.92 -0.25
CA LYS A 71 -16.77 6.12 -0.86
C LYS A 71 -15.24 6.07 -0.75
N SER A 72 -14.71 5.59 0.36
CA SER A 72 -13.27 5.41 0.59
C SER A 72 -12.68 4.39 -0.39
N ASN A 73 -13.25 3.18 -0.48
CA ASN A 73 -12.84 2.16 -1.44
C ASN A 73 -12.90 2.62 -2.91
N LEU A 74 -13.90 3.44 -3.28
CA LEU A 74 -13.98 4.07 -4.61
C LEU A 74 -12.89 5.13 -4.85
N SER A 75 -12.29 5.69 -3.80
CA SER A 75 -11.15 6.61 -3.87
C SER A 75 -9.85 5.84 -4.12
N TYR A 76 -9.51 4.85 -3.28
CA TYR A 76 -8.29 4.05 -3.42
C TYR A 76 -8.26 3.27 -4.73
N SER A 77 -9.43 2.87 -5.22
CA SER A 77 -9.59 2.30 -6.56
C SER A 77 -8.95 3.17 -7.64
N ARG A 78 -9.03 4.50 -7.56
CA ARG A 78 -8.37 5.40 -8.52
C ARG A 78 -6.87 5.53 -8.27
N ASN A 79 -6.46 5.69 -7.01
CA ASN A 79 -5.06 5.86 -6.65
C ASN A 79 -4.22 4.63 -7.03
N ILE A 80 -4.69 3.42 -6.68
CA ILE A 80 -4.04 2.17 -7.06
C ILE A 80 -4.00 2.02 -8.58
N LEU A 81 -5.06 2.38 -9.32
CA LEU A 81 -5.07 2.30 -10.79
C LEU A 81 -4.19 3.35 -11.49
N ALA A 82 -3.71 4.36 -10.77
CA ALA A 82 -2.88 5.46 -11.27
C ALA A 82 -1.37 5.29 -10.98
N MET A 83 -0.99 4.31 -10.16
CA MET A 83 0.41 3.97 -9.88
C MET A 83 1.20 3.58 -11.14
N GLU A 84 2.52 3.78 -11.11
CA GLU A 84 3.48 3.16 -12.03
C GLU A 84 3.82 1.72 -11.61
N ASP A 85 4.48 0.94 -12.48
CA ASP A 85 4.86 -0.46 -12.20
C ASP A 85 5.66 -0.59 -10.90
N LYS A 86 6.66 0.27 -10.66
CA LYS A 86 7.49 0.22 -9.43
C LYS A 86 6.76 0.66 -8.17
N GLU A 87 5.77 1.56 -8.29
CA GLU A 87 4.93 1.92 -7.15
C GLU A 87 4.02 0.75 -6.74
N LEU A 88 3.51 -0.02 -7.72
CA LEU A 88 2.76 -1.25 -7.45
C LEU A 88 3.63 -2.32 -6.78
N GLU A 89 4.88 -2.52 -7.22
CA GLU A 89 5.83 -3.44 -6.57
C GLU A 89 6.06 -3.07 -5.09
N VAL A 90 6.32 -1.79 -4.80
CA VAL A 90 6.53 -1.29 -3.43
C VAL A 90 5.25 -1.39 -2.59
N PHE A 91 4.08 -1.09 -3.16
CA PHE A 91 2.78 -1.22 -2.49
C PHE A 91 2.47 -2.67 -2.11
N VAL A 92 2.65 -3.61 -3.05
CA VAL A 92 2.44 -5.04 -2.79
C VAL A 92 3.47 -5.58 -1.81
N HIS A 93 4.73 -5.14 -1.87
CA HIS A 93 5.74 -5.48 -0.87
C HIS A 93 5.35 -5.00 0.54
N ARG A 94 4.74 -3.80 0.68
CA ARG A 94 4.17 -3.35 1.97
C ARG A 94 3.02 -4.26 2.44
N CYS A 95 2.12 -4.68 1.54
CA CYS A 95 1.06 -5.65 1.88
C CYS A 95 1.60 -7.04 2.28
N VAL A 96 2.73 -7.46 1.72
CA VAL A 96 3.44 -8.69 2.12
C VAL A 96 4.09 -8.53 3.49
N ALA A 97 4.76 -7.41 3.74
CA ALA A 97 5.46 -7.12 5.00
C ALA A 97 4.54 -7.11 6.24
N ARG A 98 3.26 -6.70 6.09
CA ARG A 98 2.29 -6.73 7.19
C ARG A 98 1.89 -8.15 7.61
N GLN A 99 1.99 -9.16 6.72
CA GLN A 99 1.62 -10.56 6.99
C GLN A 99 2.65 -11.33 7.84
N ILE A 100 3.15 -10.72 8.93
CA ILE A 100 4.24 -11.24 9.80
C ILE A 100 3.98 -12.64 10.40
N LYS A 101 2.71 -13.07 10.48
CA LYS A 101 2.32 -14.42 10.94
C LYS A 101 2.54 -15.50 9.87
N LYS A 102 2.63 -15.11 8.60
CA LYS A 102 2.83 -15.98 7.43
C LYS A 102 4.26 -15.87 6.88
N TYR A 103 4.85 -14.68 6.94
CA TYR A 103 6.17 -14.38 6.41
C TYR A 103 7.11 -13.84 7.51
N PRO A 104 7.99 -14.67 8.10
CA PRO A 104 9.06 -14.19 8.96
C PRO A 104 10.13 -13.34 8.25
N ASP A 105 10.16 -13.33 6.91
CA ASP A 105 11.07 -12.50 6.10
C ASP A 105 10.43 -12.21 4.72
N HIS A 106 10.81 -11.11 4.07
CA HIS A 106 10.25 -10.67 2.78
C HIS A 106 11.24 -9.78 2.00
N HIS A 107 11.06 -9.67 0.68
CA HIS A 107 11.96 -8.87 -0.16
C HIS A 107 11.30 -8.31 -1.42
N ILE A 108 11.92 -7.28 -2.01
CA ILE A 108 11.56 -6.68 -3.30
C ILE A 108 12.72 -6.77 -4.29
N PHE A 109 12.47 -7.40 -5.44
CA PHE A 109 13.44 -7.72 -6.49
C PHE A 109 13.33 -6.78 -7.69
N GLY A 110 13.22 -5.47 -7.44
CA GLY A 110 12.89 -4.47 -8.47
C GLY A 110 13.95 -4.17 -9.54
N ASN A 111 15.08 -4.89 -9.58
CA ASN A 111 16.25 -4.60 -10.42
C ASN A 111 16.50 -5.66 -11.50
N ALA A 112 17.34 -5.33 -12.49
CA ALA A 112 17.79 -6.31 -13.48
C ALA A 112 18.41 -7.56 -12.81
N ASN A 113 18.08 -8.74 -13.34
CA ASN A 113 18.27 -10.06 -12.73
C ASN A 113 17.28 -10.40 -11.58
N ASP A 114 16.05 -9.87 -11.67
CA ASP A 114 14.89 -10.30 -10.87
C ASP A 114 14.63 -11.82 -10.91
N LEU A 115 14.82 -12.45 -12.08
CA LEU A 115 14.52 -13.85 -12.41
C LEU A 115 13.02 -14.24 -12.30
N GLY A 116 12.10 -13.28 -12.42
CA GLY A 116 10.64 -13.50 -12.38
C GLY A 116 9.99 -13.28 -11.00
N ARG A 117 10.63 -12.46 -10.17
CA ARG A 117 10.18 -12.11 -8.82
C ARG A 117 10.08 -10.59 -8.73
N ASP A 118 8.99 -10.06 -8.17
CA ASP A 118 8.90 -8.63 -7.87
C ASP A 118 8.83 -8.42 -6.36
N ALA A 119 7.75 -8.86 -5.70
CA ALA A 119 7.67 -8.94 -4.24
C ALA A 119 7.58 -10.40 -3.79
N VAL A 120 8.31 -10.75 -2.72
CA VAL A 120 8.41 -12.12 -2.20
C VAL A 120 8.17 -12.14 -0.70
N GLY A 121 7.33 -13.08 -0.24
CA GLY A 121 7.20 -13.43 1.18
C GLY A 121 7.79 -14.82 1.44
N PHE A 122 8.82 -14.91 2.27
CA PHE A 122 9.44 -16.18 2.66
C PHE A 122 8.67 -16.78 3.83
N ARG A 123 8.18 -18.02 3.73
CA ARG A 123 7.46 -18.67 4.83
C ARG A 123 8.39 -19.23 5.91
N THR A 124 9.68 -19.37 5.61
CA THR A 124 10.73 -19.79 6.54
C THR A 124 11.99 -18.93 6.39
N LEU A 125 12.85 -18.93 7.42
CA LEU A 125 14.15 -18.23 7.37
C LEU A 125 15.16 -18.83 6.38
N ASN A 126 14.85 -19.99 5.79
CA ASN A 126 15.65 -20.60 4.72
C ASN A 126 15.33 -20.00 3.33
N ARG A 127 14.39 -19.05 3.25
CA ARG A 127 14.12 -18.23 2.06
C ARG A 127 13.88 -19.07 0.79
N HIS A 128 14.68 -18.84 -0.25
CA HIS A 128 14.58 -19.50 -1.56
C HIS A 128 14.98 -20.99 -1.55
N ASP A 129 15.56 -21.49 -0.46
CA ASP A 129 15.90 -22.91 -0.28
C ASP A 129 14.75 -23.70 0.40
N SER A 130 13.57 -23.07 0.55
CA SER A 130 12.40 -23.59 1.28
C SER A 130 11.10 -22.99 0.73
N ASP A 131 10.03 -22.93 1.51
CA ASP A 131 8.73 -22.37 1.11
C ASP A 131 8.76 -20.83 1.00
N TRP A 132 8.34 -20.29 -0.16
CA TRP A 132 8.19 -18.86 -0.41
C TRP A 132 7.06 -18.57 -1.40
N ASP A 133 6.40 -17.42 -1.26
CA ASP A 133 5.31 -16.97 -2.14
C ASP A 133 5.79 -15.82 -3.02
N ASN A 134 5.56 -15.92 -4.33
CA ASN A 134 5.89 -14.88 -5.30
C ASN A 134 4.68 -14.00 -5.62
N TYR A 135 4.88 -12.69 -5.66
CA TYR A 135 3.90 -11.70 -6.08
C TYR A 135 4.46 -10.93 -7.28
N GLN A 136 4.07 -11.34 -8.49
CA GLN A 136 4.43 -10.70 -9.74
C GLN A 136 3.42 -9.59 -10.05
N CYS A 137 3.85 -8.34 -9.91
CA CYS A 137 3.09 -7.14 -10.17
C CYS A 137 3.06 -6.81 -11.67
N LYS A 138 1.92 -6.32 -12.17
CA LYS A 138 1.73 -5.92 -13.57
C LYS A 138 0.79 -4.71 -13.69
N MET A 139 1.33 -3.49 -13.77
CA MET A 139 0.56 -2.24 -13.92
C MET A 139 0.34 -1.83 -15.38
N LEU A 140 0.10 -2.82 -16.24
CA LEU A 140 -0.04 -2.66 -17.69
C LEU A 140 -1.11 -1.62 -18.09
N SER A 141 -1.01 -1.09 -19.31
CA SER A 141 -2.05 -0.21 -19.89
C SER A 141 -3.36 -0.94 -20.23
N GLN A 142 -3.34 -2.27 -20.24
CA GLN A 142 -4.44 -3.17 -20.61
C GLN A 142 -4.55 -4.34 -19.61
N ARG A 143 -5.63 -5.10 -19.68
CA ARG A 143 -5.82 -6.31 -18.87
C ARG A 143 -4.78 -7.38 -19.19
N VAL A 144 -4.31 -8.10 -18.16
CA VAL A 144 -3.39 -9.24 -18.32
C VAL A 144 -4.03 -10.31 -19.22
N ASN A 145 -3.23 -10.86 -20.14
CA ASN A 145 -3.68 -11.79 -21.18
C ASN A 145 -3.03 -13.17 -21.02
N ASP A 146 -3.49 -14.15 -21.80
CA ASP A 146 -3.02 -15.53 -21.75
C ASP A 146 -1.54 -15.69 -22.13
N ALA A 147 -1.01 -14.85 -23.01
CA ALA A 147 0.41 -14.88 -23.38
C ALA A 147 1.30 -14.41 -22.22
N MET A 148 0.91 -13.35 -21.50
CA MET A 148 1.62 -12.84 -20.31
C MET A 148 1.63 -13.86 -19.16
N ILE A 149 0.52 -14.57 -18.94
CA ILE A 149 0.48 -15.66 -17.93
C ILE A 149 1.42 -16.81 -18.30
N HIS A 150 1.49 -17.20 -19.58
CA HIS A 150 2.44 -18.22 -20.04
C HIS A 150 3.90 -17.74 -19.94
N GLU A 151 4.17 -16.46 -20.23
CA GLU A 151 5.50 -15.85 -20.20
C GLU A 151 6.10 -15.88 -18.79
N GLU A 152 5.38 -15.41 -17.78
CA GLU A 152 5.92 -15.27 -16.43
C GLU A 152 5.97 -16.60 -15.67
N ILE A 153 4.99 -17.50 -15.85
CA ILE A 153 5.07 -18.86 -15.24
C ILE A 153 6.16 -19.69 -15.92
N ALA A 154 6.41 -19.51 -17.22
CA ALA A 154 7.55 -20.14 -17.88
C ALA A 154 8.89 -19.58 -17.38
N LYS A 155 8.98 -18.27 -17.13
CA LYS A 155 10.18 -17.61 -16.59
C LYS A 155 10.52 -18.09 -15.18
N ILE A 156 9.56 -18.12 -14.26
CA ILE A 156 9.80 -18.53 -12.87
C ILE A 156 10.16 -20.02 -12.78
N LEU A 157 9.45 -20.91 -13.50
CA LEU A 157 9.71 -22.35 -13.46
C LEU A 157 11.00 -22.71 -14.22
N PHE A 158 11.38 -21.95 -15.26
CA PHE A 158 12.71 -22.06 -15.87
C PHE A 158 13.82 -21.77 -14.87
N HIS A 159 13.79 -20.62 -14.19
CA HIS A 159 14.84 -20.26 -13.23
C HIS A 159 14.88 -21.19 -12.00
N ALA A 160 13.73 -21.70 -11.55
CA ALA A 160 13.69 -22.76 -10.55
C ALA A 160 14.32 -24.06 -11.08
N SER A 161 14.02 -24.47 -12.33
CA SER A 161 14.64 -25.65 -12.94
C SER A 161 16.15 -25.50 -13.12
N GLU A 162 16.66 -24.28 -13.32
CA GLU A 162 18.11 -24.02 -13.39
C GLU A 162 18.79 -23.97 -12.02
N GLY A 163 18.03 -24.07 -10.92
CA GLY A 163 18.55 -24.10 -9.55
C GLY A 163 18.83 -22.72 -8.96
N ALA A 164 18.21 -21.66 -9.48
CA ALA A 164 18.32 -20.32 -8.88
C ALA A 164 17.54 -20.17 -7.56
N PHE A 165 16.56 -21.05 -7.35
CA PHE A 165 15.68 -21.14 -6.17
C PHE A 165 14.79 -22.40 -6.27
N THR A 166 14.15 -22.80 -5.18
CA THR A 166 13.00 -23.70 -5.20
C THR A 166 11.82 -23.08 -5.97
N PRO A 167 10.92 -23.87 -6.61
CA PRO A 167 9.65 -23.34 -7.11
C PRO A 167 8.82 -22.72 -5.97
N PRO A 168 8.17 -21.56 -6.17
CA PRO A 168 7.44 -20.87 -5.10
C PRO A 168 6.21 -21.67 -4.64
N ALA A 169 5.97 -21.74 -3.34
CA ALA A 169 4.84 -22.44 -2.74
C ALA A 169 3.48 -21.86 -3.18
N ALA A 170 3.41 -20.58 -3.54
CA ALA A 170 2.32 -19.99 -4.31
C ALA A 170 2.79 -18.86 -5.24
N TYR A 171 2.08 -18.64 -6.34
CA TYR A 171 2.39 -17.61 -7.33
C TYR A 171 1.18 -16.70 -7.57
N PHE A 172 1.31 -15.43 -7.21
CA PHE A 172 0.27 -14.41 -7.35
C PHE A 172 0.60 -13.45 -8.49
N PHE A 173 -0.27 -13.38 -9.49
CA PHE A 173 -0.29 -12.26 -10.42
C PHE A 173 -1.06 -11.10 -9.78
N VAL A 174 -0.38 -10.00 -9.44
CA VAL A 174 -1.03 -8.79 -8.91
C VAL A 174 -1.23 -7.79 -10.05
N ALA A 175 -2.48 -7.67 -10.51
CA ALA A 175 -2.83 -6.90 -11.70
C ALA A 175 -4.07 -6.04 -11.43
N PRO A 176 -3.93 -4.79 -10.94
CA PRO A 176 -5.07 -3.97 -10.51
C PRO A 176 -6.15 -3.76 -11.59
N LYS A 177 -5.76 -3.61 -12.86
CA LYS A 177 -6.69 -3.47 -14.00
C LYS A 177 -7.40 -4.78 -14.39
N GLY A 178 -6.98 -5.90 -13.79
CA GLY A 178 -7.58 -7.22 -13.93
C GLY A 178 -7.10 -8.02 -15.13
N PHE A 179 -7.74 -9.17 -15.31
CA PHE A 179 -7.41 -10.19 -16.31
C PHE A 179 -8.42 -10.15 -17.47
N ASN A 180 -8.07 -10.71 -18.63
CA ASN A 180 -9.03 -10.93 -19.72
C ASN A 180 -9.59 -12.36 -19.69
N ARG A 181 -10.70 -12.63 -20.40
CA ARG A 181 -11.39 -13.93 -20.39
C ARG A 181 -10.53 -15.15 -20.69
N LYS A 182 -9.43 -15.02 -21.44
CA LYS A 182 -8.50 -16.12 -21.68
C LYS A 182 -7.58 -16.34 -20.47
N ALA A 183 -7.02 -15.26 -19.91
CA ALA A 183 -6.22 -15.30 -18.69
C ALA A 183 -7.04 -15.81 -17.49
N GLU A 184 -8.27 -15.33 -17.32
CA GLU A 184 -9.24 -15.82 -16.33
C GLU A 184 -9.46 -17.32 -16.49
N LYS A 185 -9.69 -17.82 -17.72
CA LYS A 185 -9.86 -19.25 -17.96
C LYS A 185 -8.65 -20.09 -17.53
N LEU A 186 -7.41 -19.61 -17.71
CA LEU A 186 -6.23 -20.34 -17.24
C LEU A 186 -6.19 -20.45 -15.71
N LEU A 187 -6.41 -19.33 -15.02
CA LEU A 187 -6.41 -19.26 -13.55
C LEU A 187 -7.56 -20.11 -12.94
N PHE A 188 -8.71 -20.17 -13.60
CA PHE A 188 -9.84 -21.03 -13.20
C PHE A 188 -9.78 -22.46 -13.80
N SER A 189 -8.70 -22.87 -14.45
CA SER A 189 -8.55 -24.25 -14.99
C SER A 189 -7.10 -24.77 -14.86
N PRO A 190 -6.56 -24.94 -13.64
CA PRO A 190 -5.14 -25.25 -13.42
C PRO A 190 -4.60 -26.47 -14.16
N SER A 191 -5.38 -27.56 -14.21
CA SER A 191 -5.00 -28.79 -14.92
C SER A 191 -4.90 -28.59 -16.44
N SER A 192 -5.87 -27.87 -17.02
CA SER A 192 -5.85 -27.51 -18.45
C SER A 192 -4.72 -26.52 -18.78
N PHE A 193 -4.37 -25.63 -17.85
CA PHE A 193 -3.24 -24.72 -18.01
C PHE A 193 -1.90 -25.46 -17.97
N LYS A 194 -1.67 -26.39 -17.01
CA LYS A 194 -0.49 -27.26 -16.99
C LYS A 194 -0.33 -28.03 -18.31
N GLN A 195 -1.42 -28.66 -18.79
CA GLN A 195 -1.44 -29.39 -20.06
C GLN A 195 -1.14 -28.49 -21.27
N GLN A 196 -1.75 -27.29 -21.36
CA GLN A 196 -1.48 -26.33 -22.44
C GLN A 196 -0.04 -25.82 -22.42
N MET A 197 0.50 -25.50 -21.24
CA MET A 197 1.86 -24.97 -21.11
C MET A 197 2.92 -25.99 -21.53
N ILE A 198 2.70 -27.28 -21.26
CA ILE A 198 3.56 -28.38 -21.73
C ILE A 198 3.36 -28.64 -23.23
N GLY A 199 2.12 -28.69 -23.71
CA GLY A 199 1.79 -29.07 -25.10
C GLY A 199 2.02 -27.97 -26.14
N GLU A 200 1.95 -26.69 -25.76
CA GLU A 200 2.14 -25.52 -26.64
C GLU A 200 3.44 -24.76 -26.32
N TRP A 201 4.41 -25.38 -25.63
CA TRP A 201 5.62 -24.73 -25.10
C TRP A 201 6.40 -23.89 -26.13
N ASP A 202 6.70 -24.44 -27.31
CA ASP A 202 7.49 -23.76 -28.34
C ASP A 202 6.75 -22.57 -28.98
N ALA A 203 5.42 -22.62 -28.96
CA ALA A 203 4.55 -21.56 -29.47
C ALA A 203 4.29 -20.45 -28.43
N ARG A 204 4.19 -20.81 -27.13
CA ARG A 204 3.77 -19.89 -26.06
C ARG A 204 4.90 -19.42 -25.14
N CYS A 205 5.90 -20.23 -24.86
CA CYS A 205 6.82 -20.03 -23.74
C CYS A 205 8.28 -19.86 -24.20
N ALA A 206 8.78 -20.75 -25.05
CA ALA A 206 10.21 -20.89 -25.38
C ALA A 206 10.92 -19.58 -25.78
N LYS A 207 10.21 -18.68 -26.49
CA LYS A 207 10.76 -17.43 -27.06
C LYS A 207 10.63 -16.19 -26.15
N ARG A 208 10.07 -16.34 -24.94
CA ARG A 208 9.68 -15.22 -24.07
C ARG A 208 10.48 -15.11 -22.76
N ILE A 209 11.03 -16.22 -22.29
CA ILE A 209 11.74 -16.31 -20.99
C ILE A 209 12.98 -15.42 -20.93
N ARG A 210 13.73 -15.29 -22.02
CA ARG A 210 14.97 -14.50 -22.09
C ARG A 210 15.24 -13.98 -23.51
N ARG A 211 16.07 -12.95 -23.62
CA ARG A 211 16.66 -12.53 -24.91
C ARG A 211 17.70 -13.58 -25.36
N GLY A 212 17.68 -13.95 -26.64
CA GLY A 212 18.60 -14.93 -27.23
C GLY A 212 17.88 -16.14 -27.82
N PRO A 213 18.55 -17.31 -27.94
CA PRO A 213 17.94 -18.53 -28.46
C PRO A 213 16.75 -19.01 -27.62
N PRO A 214 15.72 -19.63 -28.24
CA PRO A 214 14.57 -20.17 -27.51
C PRO A 214 14.97 -21.21 -26.46
N VAL A 215 14.27 -21.20 -25.33
CA VAL A 215 14.44 -22.20 -24.26
C VAL A 215 13.70 -23.48 -24.64
N VAL A 216 14.45 -24.54 -24.90
CA VAL A 216 13.91 -25.89 -25.16
C VAL A 216 13.30 -26.46 -23.86
N LEU A 217 12.18 -27.16 -23.97
CA LEU A 217 11.59 -27.92 -22.86
C LEU A 217 12.41 -29.19 -22.57
N THR A 218 13.49 -29.03 -21.81
CA THR A 218 14.32 -30.16 -21.33
C THR A 218 13.56 -31.01 -20.32
N ASP A 219 13.99 -32.27 -20.13
CA ASP A 219 13.37 -33.18 -19.14
C ASP A 219 13.43 -32.63 -17.71
N LYS A 220 14.48 -31.86 -17.38
CA LYS A 220 14.64 -31.14 -16.10
C LYS A 220 13.55 -30.08 -15.89
N LEU A 221 13.29 -29.26 -16.92
CA LEU A 221 12.26 -28.22 -16.89
C LEU A 221 10.85 -28.82 -16.94
N ARG A 222 10.67 -29.86 -17.77
CA ARG A 222 9.45 -30.68 -17.81
C ARG A 222 9.10 -31.22 -16.44
N ALA A 223 10.03 -31.88 -15.75
CA ALA A 223 9.80 -32.44 -14.42
C ALA A 223 9.38 -31.37 -13.40
N VAL A 224 9.97 -30.17 -13.45
CA VAL A 224 9.57 -29.04 -12.59
C VAL A 224 8.15 -28.56 -12.92
N ILE A 225 7.77 -28.42 -14.19
CA ILE A 225 6.43 -27.99 -14.59
C ILE A 225 5.37 -29.06 -14.27
N GLU A 226 5.72 -30.35 -14.44
CA GLU A 226 4.83 -31.48 -14.17
C GLU A 226 4.63 -31.67 -12.65
N ALA A 227 5.66 -31.46 -11.83
CA ALA A 227 5.58 -31.50 -10.37
C ALA A 227 4.99 -30.22 -9.73
N TYR A 228 5.00 -29.07 -10.42
CA TYR A 228 4.49 -27.82 -9.86
C TYR A 228 2.96 -27.85 -9.71
N GLU A 229 2.43 -27.45 -8.55
CA GLU A 229 0.98 -27.43 -8.33
C GLU A 229 0.34 -26.14 -8.86
N PHE A 230 -0.11 -26.18 -10.12
CA PHE A 230 -0.72 -25.06 -10.85
C PHE A 230 -1.95 -24.45 -10.15
N GLN A 231 -2.59 -25.19 -9.23
CA GLN A 231 -3.69 -24.67 -8.40
C GLN A 231 -3.23 -23.59 -7.40
N ASN A 232 -1.92 -23.48 -7.15
CA ASN A 232 -1.30 -22.45 -6.33
C ASN A 232 -0.98 -21.17 -7.16
N ILE A 233 -1.40 -21.11 -8.43
CA ILE A 233 -1.29 -19.91 -9.28
C ILE A 233 -2.61 -19.13 -9.20
N ALA A 234 -2.58 -17.89 -8.71
CA ALA A 234 -3.78 -17.08 -8.51
C ALA A 234 -3.64 -15.66 -9.07
N GLY A 235 -4.76 -15.07 -9.47
CA GLY A 235 -4.85 -13.67 -9.89
C GLY A 235 -5.45 -12.78 -8.81
N ILE A 236 -4.72 -11.76 -8.39
CA ILE A 236 -5.14 -10.69 -7.47
C ILE A 236 -5.39 -9.42 -8.29
N ASP A 237 -6.66 -9.12 -8.54
CA ASP A 237 -7.16 -7.90 -9.16
C ASP A 237 -7.59 -6.87 -8.10
N LEU A 238 -7.85 -5.61 -8.50
CA LEU A 238 -8.10 -4.50 -7.57
C LEU A 238 -9.12 -4.81 -6.44
N PRO A 239 -10.28 -5.47 -6.69
CA PRO A 239 -11.19 -5.85 -5.61
C PRO A 239 -10.56 -6.74 -4.55
N LYS A 240 -9.64 -7.63 -4.94
CA LYS A 240 -8.93 -8.54 -4.01
C LYS A 240 -7.76 -7.85 -3.30
N ILE A 241 -7.13 -6.86 -3.94
CA ILE A 241 -6.13 -6.00 -3.28
C ILE A 241 -6.78 -5.26 -2.11
N LEU A 242 -7.99 -4.72 -2.32
CA LEU A 242 -8.79 -4.04 -1.29
C LEU A 242 -9.38 -4.99 -0.23
N THR A 243 -9.12 -6.30 -0.31
CA THR A 243 -9.45 -7.30 0.72
C THR A 243 -8.23 -8.04 1.26
N MET A 244 -7.02 -7.51 1.07
CA MET A 244 -5.81 -8.04 1.72
C MET A 244 -5.79 -7.67 3.21
N ASP A 245 -5.18 -8.53 4.03
CA ASP A 245 -4.96 -8.24 5.45
C ASP A 245 -4.20 -6.92 5.63
N ASP A 246 -4.61 -6.14 6.63
CA ASP A 246 -4.01 -4.85 7.02
C ASP A 246 -3.91 -3.78 5.90
N ILE A 247 -4.68 -3.94 4.81
CA ILE A 247 -4.65 -3.03 3.64
C ILE A 247 -4.85 -1.55 3.98
N ASN A 248 -5.70 -1.22 4.97
CA ASN A 248 -5.95 0.16 5.40
C ASN A 248 -4.68 0.87 5.89
N LEU A 249 -3.79 0.14 6.59
CA LEU A 249 -2.51 0.67 7.05
C LEU A 249 -1.56 0.94 5.88
N VAL A 250 -1.56 0.06 4.88
CA VAL A 250 -0.77 0.26 3.64
C VAL A 250 -1.33 1.40 2.79
N LEU A 251 -2.65 1.61 2.78
CA LEU A 251 -3.31 2.76 2.15
C LEU A 251 -2.97 4.07 2.88
N ALA A 252 -2.89 4.05 4.22
CA ALA A 252 -2.41 5.18 5.01
C ALA A 252 -0.97 5.54 4.66
N ASP A 253 -0.06 4.56 4.67
CA ASP A 253 1.35 4.66 4.29
C ASP A 253 1.57 5.12 2.83
N ALA A 254 0.65 4.81 1.91
CA ALA A 254 0.79 5.08 0.48
C ALA A 254 0.15 6.40 0.03
N PHE A 255 -0.99 6.78 0.61
CA PHE A 255 -1.83 7.88 0.11
C PHE A 255 -2.16 8.95 1.16
N GLY A 256 -1.65 8.81 2.39
CA GLY A 256 -2.04 9.66 3.51
C GLY A 256 -3.48 9.42 3.96
N ASP A 257 -3.94 8.18 3.82
CA ASP A 257 -5.27 7.73 4.19
C ASP A 257 -5.43 7.54 5.72
N ASP A 258 -6.62 7.12 6.15
CA ASP A 258 -6.95 6.89 7.56
C ASP A 258 -6.26 5.61 8.08
N PRO A 259 -5.28 5.71 9.00
CA PRO A 259 -4.62 4.54 9.57
C PRO A 259 -5.50 3.81 10.62
N GLY A 260 -6.73 4.28 10.85
CA GLY A 260 -7.63 3.76 11.87
C GLY A 260 -7.39 4.38 13.25
N GLU A 261 -7.99 3.78 14.27
CA GLU A 261 -7.86 4.22 15.66
C GLU A 261 -6.86 3.34 16.42
N ALA A 262 -5.92 3.97 17.11
CA ALA A 262 -5.04 3.27 18.03
C ALA A 262 -5.84 2.71 19.23
N PRO A 263 -5.42 1.56 19.79
CA PRO A 263 -6.02 1.03 21.02
C PRO A 263 -5.79 2.00 22.19
N SER A 264 -6.77 2.08 23.10
CA SER A 264 -6.69 3.00 24.23
C SER A 264 -5.57 2.67 25.21
N GLY A 265 -5.08 3.72 25.88
CA GLY A 265 -4.07 3.62 26.93
C GLY A 265 -4.55 2.84 28.16
N VAL A 266 -3.85 1.74 28.48
CA VAL A 266 -4.01 1.01 29.74
C VAL A 266 -3.00 1.57 30.75
N VAL A 267 -3.49 2.17 31.83
CA VAL A 267 -2.66 2.70 32.92
C VAL A 267 -2.38 1.57 33.93
N PRO A 268 -1.13 1.15 34.15
CA PRO A 268 -0.79 0.19 35.21
C PRO A 268 -1.04 0.78 36.60
N THR A 269 -1.41 -0.06 37.57
CA THR A 269 -1.58 0.38 38.97
C THR A 269 -0.26 0.91 39.53
N ASP A 270 0.81 0.12 39.40
CA ASP A 270 2.16 0.50 39.80
C ASP A 270 2.77 1.56 38.88
N ILE A 271 3.76 2.29 39.38
CA ILE A 271 4.53 3.29 38.63
C ILE A 271 5.91 2.72 38.35
N SER A 272 6.25 2.64 37.06
CA SER A 272 7.50 2.09 36.56
C SER A 272 8.64 3.11 36.62
N ALA A 273 9.89 2.63 36.65
CA ALA A 273 11.07 3.49 36.56
C ALA A 273 11.15 4.30 35.23
N ASN A 274 10.40 3.86 34.21
CA ASN A 274 10.32 4.53 32.91
C ASN A 274 9.37 5.73 32.91
N GLU A 275 8.55 5.94 33.95
CA GLU A 275 7.68 7.11 34.11
C GLU A 275 8.45 8.26 34.78
N THR A 276 9.60 8.65 34.24
CA THR A 276 10.48 9.66 34.86
C THR A 276 9.83 11.04 34.98
N TYR A 277 8.90 11.38 34.07
CA TYR A 277 8.03 12.56 34.18
C TYR A 277 7.21 12.58 35.48
N VAL A 278 6.84 11.42 36.06
CA VAL A 278 6.12 11.35 37.36
C VAL A 278 7.02 11.83 38.50
N GLN A 279 8.32 11.53 38.48
CA GLN A 279 9.27 12.03 39.48
C GLN A 279 9.43 13.56 39.37
N GLN A 280 9.49 14.09 38.15
CA GLN A 280 9.48 15.53 37.91
C GLN A 280 8.19 16.19 38.44
N LEU A 281 7.02 15.56 38.22
CA LEU A 281 5.72 16.03 38.71
C LEU A 281 5.61 15.96 40.25
N ILE A 282 6.08 14.89 40.91
CA ILE A 282 6.16 14.82 42.39
C ILE A 282 6.95 16.03 42.93
N GLY A 283 8.07 16.35 42.29
CA GLY A 283 8.86 17.53 42.62
C GLY A 283 8.09 18.84 42.46
N ILE A 284 7.24 18.97 41.43
CA ILE A 284 6.42 20.17 41.17
C ILE A 284 5.25 20.31 42.16
N TYR A 285 4.56 19.22 42.48
CA TYR A 285 3.52 19.22 43.49
C TYR A 285 4.11 19.57 44.87
N SER A 286 5.32 19.09 45.17
CA SER A 286 6.05 19.43 46.39
C SER A 286 6.38 20.92 46.49
N ASP A 287 6.85 21.54 45.39
CA ASP A 287 7.09 22.99 45.34
C ASP A 287 5.78 23.79 45.49
N SER A 288 4.67 23.25 44.95
CA SER A 288 3.34 23.90 44.98
C SER A 288 2.65 23.85 46.34
N GLU A 289 2.94 22.84 47.16
CA GLU A 289 2.40 22.69 48.53
C GLU A 289 3.37 23.27 49.59
N GLY A 290 4.63 23.53 49.20
CA GLY A 290 5.69 23.96 50.13
C GLY A 290 6.21 22.86 51.06
N GLN A 291 5.82 21.60 50.84
CA GLN A 291 6.27 20.43 51.60
C GLN A 291 6.56 19.25 50.64
N PRO A 292 7.60 18.44 50.92
CA PRO A 292 7.98 17.32 50.05
C PRO A 292 7.02 16.14 50.16
N PHE A 293 6.46 15.71 49.03
CA PHE A 293 5.87 14.37 48.90
C PHE A 293 7.00 13.36 48.67
N ALA A 294 7.06 12.30 49.49
CA ALA A 294 8.14 11.31 49.42
C ALA A 294 7.98 10.32 48.25
N ASN A 295 6.76 10.19 47.71
CA ASN A 295 6.43 9.25 46.61
C ASN A 295 5.08 9.59 45.95
N ALA A 296 4.84 8.99 44.79
CA ALA A 296 3.57 9.14 44.06
C ALA A 296 2.33 8.69 44.85
N ALA A 297 2.44 7.71 45.75
CA ALA A 297 1.29 7.21 46.51
C ALA A 297 0.83 8.20 47.59
N GLU A 298 1.65 9.17 47.99
CA GLU A 298 1.23 10.33 48.79
C GLU A 298 0.53 11.37 47.91
N VAL A 299 1.10 11.71 46.75
CA VAL A 299 0.45 12.63 45.78
C VAL A 299 -0.93 12.11 45.36
N LEU A 300 -1.06 10.81 45.06
CA LEU A 300 -2.32 10.16 44.68
C LEU A 300 -3.37 10.17 45.81
N ARG A 301 -2.96 10.30 47.08
CA ARG A 301 -3.86 10.49 48.23
C ARG A 301 -4.18 11.97 48.50
N HIS A 302 -3.45 12.92 47.92
CA HIS A 302 -3.69 14.34 48.15
C HIS A 302 -4.89 14.85 47.34
N ALA A 303 -5.87 15.46 48.02
CA ALA A 303 -7.13 15.88 47.42
C ALA A 303 -6.97 16.80 46.18
N SER A 304 -5.98 17.70 46.21
CA SER A 304 -5.74 18.70 45.15
C SER A 304 -4.78 18.23 44.04
N HIS A 305 -4.05 17.13 44.24
CA HIS A 305 -2.98 16.70 43.32
C HIS A 305 -3.13 15.26 42.80
N GLY A 306 -3.76 14.37 43.56
CA GLY A 306 -4.05 13.00 43.13
C GLY A 306 -4.92 12.93 41.87
N PRO A 307 -5.99 13.74 41.74
CA PRO A 307 -6.78 13.81 40.50
C PRO A 307 -5.96 14.31 39.29
N ASP A 308 -5.06 15.28 39.50
CA ASP A 308 -4.21 15.82 38.44
C ASP A 308 -3.18 14.77 37.99
N LEU A 309 -2.42 14.17 38.91
CA LEU A 309 -1.45 13.11 38.61
C LEU A 309 -2.11 11.90 37.95
N THR A 310 -3.32 11.51 38.38
CA THR A 310 -4.10 10.45 37.72
C THR A 310 -4.40 10.79 36.25
N MET A 311 -4.71 12.06 35.96
CA MET A 311 -4.91 12.53 34.58
C MET A 311 -3.60 12.60 33.80
N GLN A 312 -2.48 13.04 34.40
CA GLN A 312 -1.16 13.02 33.75
C GLN A 312 -0.75 11.59 33.37
N ARG A 313 -0.96 10.60 34.27
CA ARG A 313 -0.73 9.19 33.95
C ARG A 313 -1.64 8.68 32.83
N ARG A 314 -2.92 9.03 32.83
CA ARG A 314 -3.83 8.64 31.73
C ARG A 314 -3.39 9.23 30.39
N ARG A 315 -2.99 10.50 30.34
CA ARG A 315 -2.42 11.16 29.15
C ARG A 315 -1.22 10.39 28.60
N TYR A 316 -0.24 10.11 29.47
CA TYR A 316 0.98 9.38 29.11
C TYR A 316 0.67 8.02 28.46
N PHE A 317 -0.13 7.17 29.11
CA PHE A 317 -0.41 5.83 28.57
C PHE A 317 -1.31 5.85 27.31
N GLU A 318 -2.14 6.87 27.11
CA GLU A 318 -2.85 7.07 25.82
C GLU A 318 -1.87 7.39 24.69
N ALA A 319 -0.89 8.28 24.95
CA ALA A 319 0.13 8.63 23.98
C ALA A 319 1.10 7.47 23.70
N ASP A 320 1.49 6.68 24.71
CA ASP A 320 2.34 5.49 24.55
C ASP A 320 1.64 4.41 23.71
N ALA A 321 0.36 4.12 23.99
CA ALA A 321 -0.42 3.18 23.19
C ALA A 321 -0.54 3.63 21.72
N PHE A 322 -0.83 4.92 21.49
CA PHE A 322 -0.81 5.55 20.16
C PHE A 322 0.57 5.43 19.48
N ARG A 323 1.64 5.81 20.17
CA ARG A 323 3.02 5.80 19.63
C ARG A 323 3.47 4.39 19.26
N ARG A 324 3.25 3.40 20.15
CA ARG A 324 3.59 2.00 19.87
C ARG A 324 2.77 1.44 18.72
N HIS A 325 1.44 1.62 18.74
CA HIS A 325 0.57 1.10 17.69
C HIS A 325 1.00 1.61 16.31
N PHE A 326 1.12 2.92 16.13
CA PHE A 326 1.44 3.46 14.80
C PHE A 326 2.92 3.26 14.40
N ARG A 327 3.89 3.31 15.33
CA ARG A 327 5.29 2.92 15.04
C ARG A 327 5.38 1.52 14.42
N ASP A 328 4.55 0.59 14.88
CA ASP A 328 4.58 -0.80 14.42
C ASP A 328 3.72 -1.01 13.14
N ASN A 329 2.80 -0.09 12.83
CA ASN A 329 1.76 -0.27 11.81
C ASN A 329 1.80 0.73 10.63
N ILE A 330 2.62 1.78 10.67
CA ILE A 330 2.84 2.74 9.57
C ILE A 330 4.31 3.21 9.52
N ASP A 331 4.67 4.07 8.56
CA ASP A 331 5.99 4.72 8.49
C ASP A 331 6.26 5.58 9.75
N VAL A 332 7.39 5.30 10.42
CA VAL A 332 7.83 5.98 11.65
C VAL A 332 7.94 7.49 11.48
N GLN A 333 8.22 7.99 10.28
CA GLN A 333 8.29 9.43 10.01
C GLN A 333 6.97 10.15 10.29
N HIS A 334 5.81 9.48 10.20
CA HIS A 334 4.53 10.08 10.58
C HIS A 334 4.46 10.37 12.09
N ILE A 335 5.03 9.47 12.91
CA ILE A 335 5.09 9.61 14.37
C ILE A 335 6.17 10.61 14.79
N GLU A 336 7.30 10.65 14.09
CA GLU A 336 8.34 11.68 14.30
C GLU A 336 7.78 13.07 14.00
N LYS A 337 7.21 13.30 12.80
CA LYS A 337 6.61 14.59 12.41
C LYS A 337 5.48 15.03 13.35
N PHE A 338 4.67 14.09 13.86
CA PHE A 338 3.66 14.38 14.88
C PHE A 338 4.26 14.79 16.23
N THR A 339 5.34 14.12 16.66
CA THR A 339 6.04 14.45 17.91
C THR A 339 6.70 15.83 17.83
N ASP A 340 7.30 16.14 16.67
CA ASP A 340 7.85 17.44 16.29
C ASP A 340 6.77 18.54 16.31
N GLU A 341 5.61 18.32 15.68
CA GLU A 341 4.50 19.29 15.72
C GLU A 341 4.04 19.58 17.16
N VAL A 342 3.94 18.56 18.02
CA VAL A 342 3.62 18.75 19.44
C VAL A 342 4.72 19.52 20.18
N LEU A 343 5.99 19.21 19.92
CA LEU A 343 7.13 19.92 20.49
C LEU A 343 7.11 21.41 20.11
N TYR A 344 7.15 21.73 18.82
CA TYR A 344 7.17 23.11 18.33
C TYR A 344 5.90 23.87 18.72
N GLY A 345 4.75 23.19 18.76
CA GLY A 345 3.46 23.77 19.14
C GLY A 345 3.31 24.17 20.61
N VAL A 346 4.21 23.73 21.51
CA VAL A 346 4.19 24.10 22.94
C VAL A 346 5.50 24.61 23.51
N PHE A 347 6.59 24.62 22.73
CA PHE A 347 7.94 24.97 23.18
C PHE A 347 8.02 26.34 23.89
N ASP A 348 7.40 27.38 23.31
CA ASP A 348 7.36 28.72 23.92
C ASP A 348 6.56 28.73 25.23
N VAL A 349 5.44 27.99 25.28
CA VAL A 349 4.57 27.88 26.46
C VAL A 349 5.26 27.12 27.60
N HIS A 350 6.08 26.12 27.26
CA HIS A 350 6.97 25.44 28.20
C HIS A 350 8.08 26.39 28.70
N SER A 351 8.65 27.20 27.82
CA SER A 351 9.78 28.09 28.14
C SER A 351 9.41 29.33 28.96
N GLN A 352 8.13 29.73 29.00
CA GLN A 352 7.65 30.94 29.67
C GLN A 352 7.55 30.89 31.20
N ALA A 353 7.49 29.68 31.80
CA ALA A 353 7.22 29.51 33.23
C ALA A 353 7.85 28.23 33.78
N THR A 354 7.74 28.02 35.10
CA THR A 354 8.14 26.77 35.77
C THR A 354 7.01 26.24 36.66
N GLY A 355 7.13 24.98 37.11
CA GLY A 355 6.23 24.40 38.10
C GLY A 355 4.80 24.15 37.60
N LEU A 356 3.83 24.13 38.52
CA LEU A 356 2.49 23.63 38.21
C LEU A 356 1.71 24.53 37.22
N GLY A 357 2.07 25.82 37.12
CA GLY A 357 1.54 26.73 36.10
C GLY A 357 2.01 26.37 34.69
N GLN A 358 3.31 26.09 34.52
CA GLN A 358 3.91 25.65 33.26
C GLN A 358 3.24 24.35 32.76
N VAL A 359 3.11 23.34 33.61
CA VAL A 359 2.45 22.06 33.28
C VAL A 359 1.02 22.30 32.78
N ARG A 360 0.23 23.09 33.51
CA ARG A 360 -1.17 23.40 33.14
C ARG A 360 -1.28 24.16 31.82
N ASN A 361 -0.41 25.15 31.59
CA ASN A 361 -0.39 25.93 30.36
C ASN A 361 -0.02 25.07 29.14
N VAL A 362 1.03 24.24 29.25
CA VAL A 362 1.44 23.31 28.19
C VAL A 362 0.35 22.28 27.89
N MET A 363 -0.32 21.72 28.91
CA MET A 363 -1.43 20.78 28.71
C MET A 363 -2.62 21.44 27.99
N SER A 364 -2.90 22.72 28.27
CA SER A 364 -3.95 23.50 27.58
C SER A 364 -3.58 23.74 26.10
N ALA A 365 -2.33 24.15 25.84
CA ALA A 365 -1.81 24.36 24.49
C ALA A 365 -1.82 23.06 23.68
N ALA A 366 -1.24 21.97 24.20
CA ALA A 366 -1.21 20.66 23.53
C ALA A 366 -2.61 20.11 23.22
N GLY A 367 -3.56 20.30 24.15
CA GLY A 367 -4.96 19.90 23.90
C GLY A 367 -5.60 20.67 22.74
N SER A 368 -5.28 21.95 22.62
CA SER A 368 -5.84 22.88 21.62
C SER A 368 -5.11 22.87 20.28
N LEU A 369 -3.86 22.38 20.24
CA LEU A 369 -2.97 22.39 19.08
C LEU A 369 -3.60 21.69 17.85
N PRO A 370 -3.77 22.36 16.70
CA PRO A 370 -4.06 21.68 15.44
C PRO A 370 -2.80 20.92 14.99
N VAL A 371 -2.98 19.68 14.54
CA VAL A 371 -1.91 18.82 14.01
C VAL A 371 -2.21 18.48 12.55
N SER A 372 -1.18 18.15 11.78
CA SER A 372 -1.25 17.93 10.33
C SER A 372 -1.08 16.44 9.96
N GLY A 373 -0.65 16.16 8.73
CA GLY A 373 -0.45 14.80 8.21
C GLY A 373 -1.71 13.94 8.29
N ILE A 374 -1.51 12.63 8.42
CA ILE A 374 -2.59 11.63 8.50
C ILE A 374 -3.39 11.74 9.80
N PHE A 375 -2.72 12.01 10.93
CA PHE A 375 -3.38 12.06 12.24
C PHE A 375 -4.25 13.31 12.42
N GLY A 376 -3.88 14.43 11.80
CA GLY A 376 -4.70 15.63 11.70
C GLY A 376 -5.86 15.45 10.73
N ARG A 377 -5.57 15.01 9.49
CA ARG A 377 -6.56 14.81 8.42
C ARG A 377 -7.74 13.93 8.85
N HIS A 378 -7.46 12.88 9.62
CA HIS A 378 -8.46 11.89 10.06
C HIS A 378 -8.75 11.94 11.58
N ASN A 379 -8.30 13.00 12.27
CA ASN A 379 -8.55 13.24 13.70
C ASN A 379 -8.20 12.05 14.62
N ARG A 380 -7.02 11.43 14.41
CA ARG A 380 -6.54 10.26 15.16
C ARG A 380 -5.67 10.61 16.37
N ALA A 381 -5.06 11.80 16.39
CA ALA A 381 -4.35 12.31 17.56
C ALA A 381 -5.32 13.00 18.54
N SER A 382 -5.84 12.25 19.51
CA SER A 382 -6.77 12.77 20.52
C SER A 382 -6.12 13.84 21.42
N ILE A 383 -6.95 14.60 22.14
CA ILE A 383 -6.51 15.57 23.16
C ILE A 383 -5.54 14.93 24.17
N LEU A 384 -5.83 13.70 24.60
CA LEU A 384 -4.99 12.95 25.54
C LEU A 384 -3.66 12.51 24.91
N VAL A 385 -3.65 12.11 23.64
CA VAL A 385 -2.43 11.74 22.91
C VAL A 385 -1.49 12.95 22.77
N LYS A 386 -2.01 14.11 22.36
CA LYS A 386 -1.20 15.34 22.25
C LYS A 386 -0.64 15.78 23.61
N GLN A 387 -1.47 15.74 24.66
CA GLN A 387 -1.06 16.03 26.03
C GLN A 387 -0.01 15.03 26.56
N GLY A 388 -0.21 13.73 26.35
CA GLY A 388 0.74 12.69 26.77
C GLY A 388 2.06 12.71 26.02
N THR A 389 2.07 13.17 24.77
CA THR A 389 3.30 13.38 23.99
C THR A 389 4.21 14.42 24.65
N CYS A 390 3.67 15.41 25.36
CA CYS A 390 4.49 16.31 26.18
C CYS A 390 5.16 15.58 27.37
N HIS A 391 4.54 14.55 27.94
CA HIS A 391 5.17 13.72 28.97
C HIS A 391 6.24 12.79 28.39
N HIS A 392 6.11 12.31 27.14
CA HIS A 392 7.22 11.65 26.42
C HIS A 392 8.41 12.61 26.27
N LEU A 393 8.16 13.83 25.77
CA LEU A 393 9.22 14.84 25.59
C LEU A 393 9.88 15.25 26.93
N ALA A 394 9.18 15.12 28.06
CA ALA A 394 9.74 15.30 29.40
C ALA A 394 10.53 14.09 29.93
N ASN A 395 10.15 12.87 29.55
CA ASN A 395 10.93 11.65 29.78
C ASN A 395 12.24 11.68 28.99
N ASP A 396 12.16 12.04 27.71
CA ASP A 396 13.25 12.09 26.74
C ASP A 396 14.23 13.26 27.01
N GLY A 397 13.98 14.08 28.03
CA GLY A 397 14.83 15.21 28.44
C GLY A 397 14.73 16.45 27.54
N VAL A 398 13.84 16.45 26.55
CA VAL A 398 13.65 17.54 25.58
C VAL A 398 12.85 18.71 26.18
N MET A 399 11.78 18.41 26.92
CA MET A 399 10.96 19.37 27.66
C MET A 399 10.70 18.91 29.11
N PRO A 400 11.74 18.76 29.95
CA PRO A 400 11.56 18.34 31.33
C PRO A 400 10.67 19.33 32.10
N TRP A 401 9.76 18.81 32.92
CA TRP A 401 8.88 19.63 33.77
C TRP A 401 9.65 20.26 34.94
N LYS A 402 10.60 19.51 35.50
CA LYS A 402 11.54 19.97 36.53
C LYS A 402 12.95 19.64 36.09
N ARG A 403 13.85 20.61 36.20
CA ARG A 403 15.28 20.54 35.85
C ARG A 403 16.10 20.22 37.10
#